data_AF-A0AAI9ULY5-F1
#
_entry.id   AF-A0AAI9ULY5-F1
#
_cell.length_a   1.000
_cell.length_b   1.000
_cell.length_c   1.000
_cell.angle_alpha   90.00
_cell.angle_beta   90.00
_cell.angle_gamma   90.00
#
_symmetry.space_group_name_H-M   'P 1'
#
loop_
_entity.id
_entity.type
_entity.pdbx_description
1 polymer ?
#
loop_
_entity_poly.entity_id
_entity_poly.type
_entity_poly.pdbx_seq_one_letter_code
_entity_poly.pdbx_strand_id
1 'polypeptide(L)'
;MAPTRPEIDDAHARQQWLDVGVASVRIFWNITWKKKIFWVLIAASSLPLGLVNNSIIFSSTSVNDYSVLNTNAYISKNKTEGALDSADWKSMYLNFLGDNVEETDATRCIDAHRVAFLSSRGNLLLVSDDKKEENRTAEVFDISGYPYLWMCGQSGERIAGILAGNSTCEDYLHRKLLFSSTLCWTVTAFNFAKGVLMLFVAFGMGEEDPLMTIGDAVTSFLEDQDESTADMCLKSKDHFVAQHWSKGPIQYDLKPQRKSRRHEDQDHPEHG
;
A
#
# COMPACT_ATOMS: atom_id res chain seq x y z
N MET A 1 -16.24 1.14 -19.81
CA MET A 1 -17.17 0.01 -20.02
C MET A 1 -17.96 0.32 -21.27
N ALA A 2 -17.86 -0.52 -22.29
CA ALA A 2 -18.57 -0.36 -23.55
C ALA A 2 -19.85 -1.23 -23.52
N PRO A 3 -20.99 -0.72 -24.01
CA PRO A 3 -22.21 -1.51 -24.12
C PRO A 3 -22.16 -2.46 -25.32
N THR A 4 -22.91 -3.55 -25.25
CA THR A 4 -23.15 -4.49 -26.37
C THR A 4 -24.41 -4.11 -27.13
N ARG A 5 -24.58 -4.61 -28.36
CA ARG A 5 -25.75 -4.27 -29.18
C ARG A 5 -27.11 -4.59 -28.51
N PRO A 6 -27.33 -5.80 -27.95
CA PRO A 6 -28.61 -6.10 -27.28
C PRO A 6 -28.85 -5.26 -26.02
N GLU A 7 -27.78 -4.84 -25.33
CA GLU A 7 -27.90 -3.94 -24.17
C GLU A 7 -28.38 -2.54 -24.59
N ILE A 8 -28.01 -2.09 -25.79
CA ILE A 8 -28.51 -0.83 -26.35
C ILE A 8 -29.98 -0.99 -26.77
N ASP A 9 -30.33 -2.08 -27.46
CA ASP A 9 -31.69 -2.30 -27.92
C ASP A 9 -32.68 -2.46 -26.73
N ASP A 10 -32.31 -3.16 -25.65
CA ASP A 10 -33.10 -3.23 -24.41
C ASP A 10 -33.24 -1.85 -23.73
N ALA A 11 -32.20 -1.01 -23.78
CA ALA A 11 -32.27 0.35 -23.23
C ALA A 11 -33.21 1.24 -24.06
N HIS A 12 -33.12 1.18 -25.39
CA HIS A 12 -33.98 1.96 -26.28
C HIS A 12 -35.44 1.49 -26.22
N ALA A 13 -35.70 0.19 -26.08
CA ALA A 13 -37.03 -0.34 -25.82
C ALA A 13 -37.67 0.22 -24.53
N ARG A 14 -36.83 0.59 -23.54
CA ARG A 14 -37.23 1.25 -22.29
C ARG A 14 -37.21 2.78 -22.37
N GLN A 15 -37.04 3.36 -23.55
CA GLN A 15 -36.93 4.81 -23.75
C GLN A 15 -35.78 5.43 -22.95
N GLN A 16 -34.66 4.71 -22.89
CA GLN A 16 -33.43 5.19 -22.25
C GLN A 16 -32.32 5.27 -23.29
N TRP A 17 -31.57 6.37 -23.29
CA TRP A 17 -30.47 6.57 -24.21
C TRP A 17 -29.14 6.19 -23.55
N LEU A 18 -28.20 5.67 -24.34
CA LEU A 18 -26.87 5.26 -23.88
C LEU A 18 -25.77 5.97 -24.68
N ASP A 19 -24.66 6.33 -24.01
CA ASP A 19 -23.48 6.87 -24.68
C ASP A 19 -22.62 5.71 -25.23
N VAL A 20 -22.14 5.80 -26.47
CA VAL A 20 -21.15 4.87 -27.05
C VAL A 20 -19.82 5.59 -27.23
N GLY A 21 -18.70 4.92 -26.97
CA GLY A 21 -17.35 5.47 -27.14
C GLY A 21 -16.93 6.50 -26.10
N VAL A 22 -17.74 6.72 -25.06
CA VAL A 22 -17.45 7.66 -23.96
C VAL A 22 -17.63 6.95 -22.62
N ALA A 23 -16.72 7.21 -21.68
CA ALA A 23 -16.86 6.72 -20.31
C ALA A 23 -18.06 7.39 -19.63
N SER A 24 -19.14 6.63 -19.36
CA SER A 24 -20.38 7.13 -18.77
C SER A 24 -20.82 6.25 -17.60
N VAL A 25 -21.05 6.86 -16.43
CA VAL A 25 -21.49 6.15 -15.20
C VAL A 25 -22.90 5.56 -15.37
N ARG A 26 -23.70 6.11 -16.29
CA ARG A 26 -25.05 5.60 -16.62
C ARG A 26 -25.01 4.19 -17.21
N ILE A 27 -23.98 3.89 -18.00
CA ILE A 27 -23.77 2.56 -18.60
C ILE A 27 -23.65 1.50 -17.49
N PHE A 28 -22.98 1.84 -16.38
CA PHE A 28 -22.83 0.94 -15.25
C PHE A 28 -24.18 0.55 -14.62
N TRP A 29 -25.15 1.47 -14.55
CA TRP A 29 -26.43 1.19 -13.90
C TRP A 29 -27.38 0.36 -14.76
N ASN A 30 -27.28 0.45 -16.09
CA ASN A 30 -28.17 -0.26 -17.02
C ASN A 30 -27.68 -1.65 -17.45
N ILE A 31 -26.46 -2.02 -17.08
CA ILE A 31 -25.89 -3.30 -17.46
C ILE A 31 -26.30 -4.44 -16.53
N THR A 32 -26.16 -5.68 -17.03
CA THR A 32 -26.41 -6.91 -16.27
C THR A 32 -25.63 -6.99 -14.95
N TRP A 33 -26.26 -7.61 -13.96
CA TRP A 33 -25.72 -7.72 -12.59
C TRP A 33 -24.37 -8.42 -12.52
N LYS A 34 -24.10 -9.36 -13.43
CA LYS A 34 -22.82 -10.08 -13.52
C LYS A 34 -21.66 -9.11 -13.82
N LYS A 35 -21.83 -8.22 -14.81
CA LYS A 35 -20.79 -7.24 -15.14
C LYS A 35 -20.64 -6.19 -14.03
N LYS A 36 -21.73 -5.80 -13.35
CA LYS A 36 -21.68 -4.89 -12.19
C LYS A 36 -20.79 -5.43 -11.07
N ILE A 37 -21.04 -6.67 -10.63
CA ILE A 37 -20.22 -7.32 -9.60
C ILE A 37 -18.76 -7.36 -10.04
N PHE A 38 -18.50 -7.74 -11.29
CA PHE A 38 -17.15 -7.84 -11.82
C PHE A 38 -16.38 -6.52 -11.78
N TRP A 39 -17.00 -5.43 -12.25
CA TRP A 39 -16.38 -4.10 -12.20
C TRP A 39 -16.15 -3.61 -10.78
N VAL A 40 -17.06 -3.92 -9.85
CA VAL A 40 -16.87 -3.62 -8.41
C VAL A 40 -15.69 -4.41 -7.85
N LEU A 41 -15.53 -5.69 -8.20
CA LEU A 41 -14.39 -6.51 -7.75
C LEU A 41 -13.06 -5.98 -8.30
N ILE A 42 -13.01 -5.59 -9.59
CA ILE A 42 -11.82 -4.96 -10.18
C ILE A 42 -11.50 -3.63 -9.48
N ALA A 43 -12.51 -2.79 -9.25
CA ALA A 43 -12.33 -1.50 -8.59
C ALA A 43 -11.85 -1.67 -7.14
N ALA A 44 -12.49 -2.57 -6.38
CA ALA A 44 -12.12 -2.88 -5.00
C ALA A 44 -10.69 -3.43 -4.89
N SER A 45 -10.28 -4.31 -5.81
CA SER A 45 -8.90 -4.85 -5.86
C SER A 45 -7.82 -3.81 -6.17
N SER A 46 -8.20 -2.62 -6.66
CA SER A 46 -7.26 -1.53 -6.96
C SER A 46 -7.02 -0.61 -5.77
N LEU A 47 -7.86 -0.69 -4.72
CA LEU A 47 -7.71 0.11 -3.50
C LEU A 47 -6.42 -0.21 -2.71
N PRO A 48 -5.99 -1.48 -2.53
CA PRO A 48 -4.76 -1.81 -1.84
C PRO A 48 -3.52 -1.20 -2.51
N LEU A 49 -3.48 -1.19 -3.84
CA LEU A 49 -2.39 -0.55 -4.60
C LEU A 49 -2.36 0.97 -4.38
N GLY A 50 -3.52 1.62 -4.42
CA GLY A 50 -3.62 3.07 -4.19
C GLY A 50 -3.23 3.49 -2.78
N LEU A 51 -3.58 2.67 -1.77
CA LEU A 51 -3.24 2.90 -0.37
C LEU A 51 -1.75 2.67 -0.09
N VAL A 52 -1.15 1.66 -0.71
CA VAL A 52 0.28 1.35 -0.54
C VAL A 52 1.16 2.36 -1.29
N ASN A 53 0.74 2.84 -2.47
CA ASN A 53 1.50 3.82 -3.25
C ASN A 53 1.50 5.23 -2.63
N ASN A 54 0.65 5.49 -1.63
CA ASN A 54 0.54 6.79 -0.94
C ASN A 54 0.95 6.77 0.55
N SER A 55 1.51 5.68 1.08
CA SER A 55 2.12 5.69 2.43
C SER A 55 1.15 5.99 3.59
N ILE A 56 -0.06 5.41 3.62
CA ILE A 56 -0.94 5.47 4.83
C ILE A 56 -0.69 4.31 5.81
N ILE A 57 -0.05 3.22 5.38
CA ILE A 57 0.19 2.05 6.23
C ILE A 57 1.69 1.98 6.55
N PHE A 58 2.15 2.94 7.36
CA PHE A 58 3.34 2.69 8.16
C PHE A 58 2.97 1.61 9.17
N SER A 59 3.54 0.42 9.03
CA SER A 59 3.47 -0.59 10.07
C SER A 59 4.19 -0.02 11.28
N SER A 60 3.46 0.55 12.25
CA SER A 60 4.02 1.12 13.48
C SER A 60 4.54 -0.01 14.35
N THR A 61 5.77 -0.45 14.08
CA THR A 61 6.46 -1.39 14.96
C THR A 61 7.07 -0.58 16.08
N SER A 62 6.69 -0.86 17.32
CA SER A 62 7.32 -0.22 18.48
C SER A 62 8.79 -0.62 18.54
N VAL A 63 9.66 0.38 18.53
CA VAL A 63 11.11 0.19 18.66
C VAL A 63 11.48 0.55 20.09
N ASN A 64 12.02 -0.41 20.82
CA ASN A 64 12.62 -0.16 22.12
C ASN A 64 13.96 0.50 21.89
N ASP A 65 14.18 1.61 22.60
CA ASP A 65 15.52 2.13 22.78
C ASP A 65 16.25 1.22 23.77
N TYR A 66 17.50 0.88 23.47
CA TYR A 66 18.30 -0.01 24.30
C TYR A 66 19.71 0.54 24.46
N SER A 67 20.37 0.20 25.54
CA SER A 67 21.79 0.54 25.72
C SER A 67 22.60 -0.71 26.01
N VAL A 68 23.90 -0.64 25.72
CA VAL A 68 24.82 -1.78 25.86
C VAL A 68 25.89 -1.43 26.88
N LEU A 69 25.92 -2.19 27.98
CA LEU A 69 26.95 -2.11 29.00
C LEU A 69 27.97 -3.21 28.76
N ASN A 70 29.25 -2.88 28.88
CA ASN A 70 30.36 -3.83 28.84
C ASN A 70 31.00 -3.91 30.22
N THR A 71 31.17 -5.12 30.75
CA THR A 71 31.78 -5.34 32.06
C THR A 71 32.63 -6.62 32.08
N ASN A 72 33.48 -6.74 33.08
CA ASN A 72 34.23 -7.96 33.36
C ASN A 72 33.45 -8.84 34.37
N ALA A 73 33.47 -10.15 34.16
CA ALA A 73 32.92 -11.17 35.04
C ALA A 73 33.40 -11.00 36.50
N TYR A 74 34.64 -10.55 36.72
CA TYR A 74 35.20 -10.34 38.06
C TYR A 74 34.63 -9.11 38.79
N ILE A 75 34.23 -8.07 38.06
CA ILE A 75 33.65 -6.84 38.61
C ILE A 75 32.16 -7.02 38.94
N SER A 76 31.47 -7.95 38.27
CA SER A 76 30.10 -8.30 38.60
C SER A 76 29.91 -8.73 40.07
N LYS A 77 30.98 -9.22 40.71
CA LYS A 77 30.98 -9.75 42.08
C LYS A 77 31.53 -8.80 43.14
N ASN A 78 32.21 -7.71 42.77
CA ASN A 78 32.86 -6.82 43.73
C ASN A 78 32.54 -5.35 43.43
N LYS A 79 32.11 -4.62 44.47
CA LYS A 79 31.52 -3.27 44.41
C LYS A 79 32.20 -2.33 43.41
N THR A 80 31.39 -1.78 42.51
CA THR A 80 31.73 -0.75 41.53
C THR A 80 31.87 0.63 42.20
N GLU A 81 33.09 1.04 42.55
CA GLU A 81 33.35 2.40 43.07
C GLU A 81 33.99 3.35 42.04
N GLY A 82 34.26 2.91 40.80
CA GLY A 82 34.92 3.78 39.80
C GLY A 82 34.28 3.88 38.41
N ALA A 83 33.27 3.06 38.09
CA ALA A 83 32.88 2.82 36.69
C ALA A 83 31.53 3.40 36.25
N LEU A 84 30.72 3.90 37.18
CA LEU A 84 29.33 4.30 36.94
C LEU A 84 29.09 5.68 37.56
N ASP A 85 29.76 6.71 37.03
CA ASP A 85 29.73 8.07 37.59
C ASP A 85 28.39 8.79 37.34
N SER A 86 27.55 8.27 36.43
CA SER A 86 26.17 8.72 36.24
C SER A 86 25.17 7.84 37.00
N ALA A 87 24.22 8.47 37.70
CA ALA A 87 23.12 7.79 38.38
C ALA A 87 22.32 6.85 37.45
N ASP A 88 22.22 7.19 36.17
CA ASP A 88 21.42 6.45 35.18
C ASP A 88 21.96 5.04 34.91
N TRP A 89 23.26 4.91 34.60
CA TRP A 89 23.88 3.60 34.35
C TRP A 89 23.97 2.73 35.60
N LYS A 90 24.10 3.34 36.78
CA LYS A 90 24.04 2.61 38.05
C LYS A 90 22.68 1.94 38.24
N SER A 91 21.59 2.63 37.89
CA SER A 91 20.25 2.05 37.96
C SER A 91 20.06 0.91 36.94
N MET A 92 20.59 1.08 35.72
CA MET A 92 20.55 0.05 34.68
C MET A 92 21.34 -1.20 35.07
N TYR A 93 22.55 -1.04 35.61
CA TYR A 93 23.36 -2.14 36.12
C TYR A 93 22.69 -2.87 37.29
N LEU A 94 22.10 -2.14 38.24
CA LEU A 94 21.34 -2.74 39.34
C LEU A 94 20.12 -3.53 38.85
N ASN A 95 19.46 -3.12 37.77
CA ASN A 95 18.36 -3.87 37.16
C ASN A 95 18.83 -5.23 36.60
N PHE A 96 20.07 -5.32 36.10
CA PHE A 96 20.66 -6.60 35.68
C PHE A 96 21.06 -7.51 36.83
N LEU A 97 21.26 -6.96 38.04
CA LEU A 97 21.50 -7.76 39.24
C LEU A 97 20.20 -8.32 39.84
N GLY A 98 19.04 -7.95 39.31
CA GLY A 98 17.75 -8.57 39.65
C GLY A 98 17.48 -9.87 38.88
N ASP A 99 16.46 -10.62 39.27
CA ASP A 99 16.15 -11.96 38.75
C ASP A 99 15.60 -12.03 37.30
N ASN A 100 15.43 -10.89 36.61
CA ASN A 100 14.77 -10.83 35.29
C ASN A 100 15.73 -10.87 34.09
N VAL A 101 16.96 -11.37 34.26
CA VAL A 101 17.97 -11.40 33.19
C VAL A 101 17.99 -12.76 32.50
N GLU A 102 17.80 -12.75 31.17
CA GLU A 102 17.99 -13.94 30.33
C GLU A 102 19.47 -14.04 29.93
N GLU A 103 20.18 -14.99 30.50
CA GLU A 103 21.53 -15.35 30.06
C GLU A 103 21.46 -16.05 28.70
N THR A 104 22.27 -15.61 27.75
CA THR A 104 22.30 -16.19 26.40
C THR A 104 23.70 -16.15 25.81
N ASP A 105 23.94 -17.04 24.85
CA ASP A 105 25.21 -17.10 24.13
C ASP A 105 25.40 -15.88 23.22
N ALA A 106 26.65 -15.49 23.03
CA ALA A 106 27.07 -14.32 22.29
C ALA A 106 26.49 -14.29 20.86
N THR A 107 26.52 -15.42 20.14
CA THR A 107 25.94 -15.53 18.79
C THR A 107 24.42 -15.35 18.79
N ARG A 108 23.74 -15.94 19.78
CA ARG A 108 22.27 -15.87 19.88
C ARG A 108 21.79 -14.47 20.31
N CYS A 109 22.57 -13.80 21.15
CA CYS A 109 22.36 -12.40 21.52
C CYS A 109 22.44 -11.48 20.30
N ILE A 110 23.50 -11.61 19.50
CA ILE A 110 23.71 -10.83 18.28
C ILE A 110 22.56 -11.06 17.30
N ASP A 111 22.16 -12.31 17.09
CA ASP A 111 21.05 -12.65 16.20
C ASP A 111 19.73 -11.99 16.62
N ALA A 112 19.50 -11.85 17.92
CA ALA A 112 18.33 -11.18 18.46
C ALA A 112 18.37 -9.65 18.31
N HIS A 113 19.56 -9.05 18.33
CA HIS A 113 19.73 -7.58 18.31
C HIS A 113 20.09 -7.01 16.94
N ARG A 114 20.49 -7.84 15.96
CA ARG A 114 20.79 -7.42 14.57
C ARG A 114 19.54 -7.17 13.71
N VAL A 115 18.44 -6.78 14.34
CA VAL A 115 17.16 -6.51 13.69
C VAL A 115 16.96 -5.00 13.51
N ALA A 116 16.23 -4.61 12.46
CA ALA A 116 15.97 -3.19 12.20
C ALA A 116 15.06 -2.53 13.25
N PHE A 117 14.20 -3.33 13.90
CA PHE A 117 13.29 -2.87 14.95
C PHE A 117 13.33 -3.86 16.11
N LEU A 118 13.86 -3.41 17.25
CA LEU A 118 13.96 -4.21 18.47
C LEU A 118 12.71 -3.99 19.32
N SER A 119 11.74 -4.91 19.28
CA SER A 119 10.45 -4.75 20.02
C SER A 119 10.33 -5.65 21.25
N SER A 120 11.00 -6.81 21.24
CA SER A 120 10.89 -7.84 22.27
C SER A 120 12.08 -7.88 23.24
N ARG A 121 13.15 -7.17 22.92
CA ARG A 121 14.38 -7.10 23.73
C ARG A 121 14.63 -5.67 24.16
N GLY A 122 15.46 -5.51 25.18
CA GLY A 122 15.83 -4.22 25.75
C GLY A 122 17.32 -4.14 25.98
N ASN A 123 17.70 -3.47 27.05
CA ASN A 123 19.08 -3.25 27.47
C ASN A 123 19.93 -4.52 27.50
N LEU A 124 21.22 -4.37 27.19
CA LEU A 124 22.21 -5.45 27.13
C LEU A 124 23.34 -5.27 28.14
N LEU A 125 23.77 -6.38 28.72
CA LEU A 125 24.98 -6.48 29.54
C LEU A 125 25.93 -7.51 28.91
N LEU A 126 27.07 -7.04 28.42
CA LEU A 126 28.15 -7.84 27.88
C LEU A 126 29.14 -8.15 29.01
N VAL A 127 29.43 -9.44 29.21
CA VAL A 127 30.32 -9.92 30.27
C VAL A 127 31.50 -10.64 29.62
N SER A 128 32.71 -10.16 29.88
CA SER A 128 33.96 -10.81 29.45
C SER A 128 34.65 -11.50 30.63
N ASP A 129 35.23 -12.70 30.42
CA ASP A 129 35.98 -13.47 31.44
C ASP A 129 37.51 -13.35 31.25
N ASP A 130 37.99 -12.20 30.76
CA ASP A 130 39.43 -11.99 30.59
C ASP A 130 40.10 -11.65 31.94
N LYS A 131 40.92 -12.58 32.43
CA LYS A 131 41.73 -12.43 33.66
C LYS A 131 42.79 -11.33 33.55
N LYS A 132 43.18 -10.91 32.34
CA LYS A 132 44.13 -9.80 32.16
C LYS A 132 43.49 -8.43 32.43
N GLU A 133 42.17 -8.37 32.57
CA GLU A 133 41.39 -7.14 32.63
C GLU A 133 40.60 -6.98 33.93
N GLU A 134 41.11 -7.55 35.02
CA GLU A 134 40.52 -7.48 36.35
C GLU A 134 40.28 -6.03 36.83
N ASN A 135 41.03 -5.07 36.27
CA ASN A 135 40.93 -3.64 36.59
C ASN A 135 40.09 -2.80 35.61
N ARG A 136 39.48 -3.38 34.56
CA ARG A 136 38.69 -2.58 33.60
C ARG A 136 37.34 -2.18 34.19
N THR A 137 37.12 -0.89 34.39
CA THR A 137 35.81 -0.34 34.75
C THR A 137 34.74 -0.73 33.71
N ALA A 138 33.49 -0.92 34.15
CA ALA A 138 32.37 -1.06 33.24
C ALA A 138 32.29 0.15 32.29
N GLU A 139 32.14 -0.11 31.00
CA GLU A 139 32.06 0.91 29.95
C GLU A 139 30.67 0.84 29.29
N VAL A 140 30.14 2.00 28.94
CA VAL A 140 28.88 2.09 28.20
C VAL A 140 29.19 2.38 26.74
N PHE A 141 28.63 1.57 25.85
CA PHE A 141 28.67 1.89 24.43
C PHE A 141 27.61 2.94 24.12
N ASP A 142 28.06 4.10 23.64
CA ASP A 142 27.17 5.04 23.00
C ASP A 142 26.76 4.50 21.62
N ILE A 143 25.51 4.06 21.52
CA ILE A 143 24.96 3.51 20.30
C ILE A 143 24.20 4.57 19.48
N SER A 144 24.27 5.85 19.87
CA SER A 144 23.62 6.98 19.20
C SER A 144 24.12 7.10 17.76
N GLY A 145 23.27 6.70 16.81
CA GLY A 145 23.57 6.74 15.37
C GLY A 145 24.13 5.44 14.77
N TYR A 146 24.66 4.52 15.59
CA TYR A 146 25.23 3.25 15.12
C TYR A 146 24.86 2.07 16.06
N PRO A 147 23.60 1.59 16.03
CA PRO A 147 23.08 0.59 16.97
C PRO A 147 23.75 -0.78 16.93
N TYR A 148 24.61 -1.03 15.96
CA TYR A 148 25.27 -2.30 15.69
C TYR A 148 26.78 -2.26 15.93
N LEU A 149 27.33 -1.07 16.23
CA LEU A 149 28.78 -0.88 16.34
C LEU A 149 29.38 -1.71 17.49
N TRP A 150 28.62 -1.95 18.55
CA TRP A 150 29.03 -2.78 19.68
C TRP A 150 29.26 -4.26 19.29
N MET A 151 28.69 -4.73 18.17
CA MET A 151 28.90 -6.10 17.68
C MET A 151 30.24 -6.26 16.94
N CYS A 152 30.93 -5.14 16.69
CA CYS A 152 32.10 -5.02 15.84
C CYS A 152 33.34 -4.72 16.68
N GLY A 153 34.28 -5.65 16.74
CA GLY A 153 35.56 -5.40 17.40
C GLY A 153 36.38 -4.37 16.62
N GLN A 154 36.90 -3.35 17.29
CA GLN A 154 37.83 -2.40 16.68
C GLN A 154 39.19 -3.07 16.49
N SER A 155 39.86 -2.86 15.35
CA SER A 155 41.14 -3.49 15.04
C SER A 155 42.21 -3.10 16.08
N GLY A 156 42.57 -4.03 16.97
CA GLY A 156 43.66 -3.89 17.92
C GLY A 156 43.26 -3.94 19.40
N GLU A 157 42.00 -3.72 19.73
CA GLU A 157 41.48 -3.92 21.09
C GLU A 157 40.28 -4.85 21.04
N ARG A 158 40.33 -5.94 21.80
CA ARG A 158 39.23 -6.90 21.95
C ARG A 158 38.10 -6.32 22.81
N ILE A 159 37.65 -5.11 22.49
CA ILE A 159 36.43 -4.56 23.06
C ILE A 159 35.29 -5.31 22.38
N ALA A 160 34.81 -6.37 23.03
CA ALA A 160 33.63 -7.17 22.70
C ALA A 160 33.42 -7.55 21.21
N GLY A 161 34.49 -7.77 20.43
CA GLY A 161 34.40 -8.33 19.09
C GLY A 161 34.05 -9.82 19.13
N ILE A 162 32.78 -10.17 19.37
CA ILE A 162 32.29 -11.56 19.27
C ILE A 162 32.42 -12.08 17.83
N LEU A 163 32.29 -11.19 16.83
CA LEU A 163 32.53 -11.49 15.42
C LEU A 163 33.96 -11.07 15.01
N ALA A 164 34.96 -11.82 15.50
CA ALA A 164 36.34 -11.69 15.05
C ALA A 164 36.52 -12.37 13.69
N GLY A 165 36.09 -11.71 12.61
CA GLY A 165 36.32 -12.15 11.23
C GLY A 165 36.87 -11.02 10.39
N ASN A 166 37.74 -11.34 9.43
CA ASN A 166 38.43 -10.41 8.50
C ASN A 166 37.49 -9.66 7.52
N SER A 167 36.19 -9.60 7.82
CA SER A 167 35.12 -8.96 7.05
C SER A 167 34.69 -7.68 7.76
N THR A 168 34.71 -6.56 7.06
CA THR A 168 34.24 -5.28 7.56
C THR A 168 32.78 -5.37 8.01
N CYS A 169 32.43 -4.72 9.12
CA CYS A 169 31.06 -4.74 9.66
C CYS A 169 29.98 -4.17 8.74
N GLU A 170 30.40 -3.52 7.66
CA GLU A 170 29.55 -3.07 6.56
C GLU A 170 28.78 -4.23 5.90
N ASP A 171 29.36 -5.42 5.81
CA ASP A 171 28.71 -6.60 5.22
C ASP A 171 27.59 -7.17 6.10
N TYR A 172 27.73 -7.12 7.43
CA TYR A 172 26.71 -7.60 8.36
C TYR A 172 25.51 -6.65 8.45
N LEU A 173 25.73 -5.38 8.14
CA LEU A 173 24.70 -4.36 8.22
C LEU A 173 23.87 -4.23 6.95
N HIS A 174 24.35 -4.78 5.84
CA HIS A 174 23.63 -4.64 4.60
C HIS A 174 22.33 -5.48 4.59
N ARG A 175 21.25 -4.73 4.83
CA ARG A 175 20.04 -4.76 4.00
C ARG A 175 19.00 -5.82 4.39
N LYS A 176 18.43 -5.71 5.60
CA LYS A 176 17.01 -6.05 5.74
C LYS A 176 16.19 -4.90 5.15
N LEU A 177 15.84 -5.04 3.88
CA LEU A 177 14.85 -4.21 3.23
C LEU A 177 13.64 -4.13 4.18
N LEU A 178 13.23 -2.92 4.56
CA LEU A 178 12.03 -2.67 5.37
C LEU A 178 10.77 -2.95 4.52
N PHE A 179 10.68 -4.17 4.03
CA PHE A 179 9.57 -4.64 3.24
C PHE A 179 8.63 -5.34 4.22
N SER A 180 7.49 -4.70 4.52
CA SER A 180 6.43 -5.37 5.26
C SER A 180 5.97 -6.58 4.44
N SER A 181 6.33 -7.78 4.89
CA SER A 181 5.97 -9.05 4.22
C SER A 181 4.45 -9.13 4.00
N THR A 182 3.67 -8.65 4.96
CA THR A 182 2.22 -8.55 4.88
C THR A 182 1.77 -7.72 3.68
N LEU A 183 2.39 -6.56 3.43
CA LEU A 183 2.06 -5.73 2.28
C LEU A 183 2.44 -6.42 0.96
N CYS A 184 3.54 -7.17 0.92
CA CYS A 184 4.00 -7.89 -0.27
C CYS A 184 2.94 -8.88 -0.74
N TRP A 185 2.59 -9.79 0.16
CA TRP A 185 1.70 -10.89 -0.13
C TRP A 185 0.28 -10.38 -0.41
N THR A 186 -0.15 -9.34 0.31
CA THR A 186 -1.45 -8.70 0.06
C THR A 186 -1.51 -8.10 -1.33
N VAL A 187 -0.54 -7.25 -1.71
CA VAL A 187 -0.50 -6.62 -3.04
C VAL A 187 -0.38 -7.66 -4.14
N THR A 188 0.48 -8.67 -3.98
CA THR A 188 0.62 -9.76 -4.95
C THR A 188 -0.67 -10.56 -5.11
N ALA A 189 -1.36 -10.90 -4.02
CA ALA A 189 -2.62 -11.63 -4.07
C ALA A 189 -3.72 -10.85 -4.77
N PHE A 190 -3.88 -9.56 -4.47
CA PHE A 190 -4.88 -8.72 -5.13
C PHE A 190 -4.58 -8.51 -6.62
N ASN A 191 -3.32 -8.31 -7.00
CA ASN A 191 -2.93 -8.23 -8.41
C ASN A 191 -3.13 -9.56 -9.14
N PHE A 192 -2.79 -10.67 -8.51
CA PHE A 192 -3.01 -12.00 -9.07
C PHE A 192 -4.51 -12.27 -9.27
N ALA A 193 -5.34 -11.99 -8.26
CA ALA A 193 -6.79 -12.12 -8.36
C ALA A 193 -7.36 -11.24 -9.49
N LYS A 194 -6.87 -10.01 -9.64
CA LYS A 194 -7.24 -9.12 -10.75
C LYS A 194 -6.84 -9.70 -12.11
N GLY A 195 -5.65 -10.28 -12.21
CA GLY A 195 -5.18 -10.97 -13.41
C GLY A 195 -6.07 -12.17 -13.76
N VAL A 196 -6.40 -13.01 -12.78
CA VAL A 196 -7.32 -14.15 -12.96
C VAL A 196 -8.71 -13.68 -13.39
N LEU A 197 -9.24 -12.61 -12.79
CA LEU A 197 -10.51 -12.01 -13.17
C LEU A 197 -10.48 -11.47 -14.62
N MET A 198 -9.41 -10.80 -15.03
CA MET A 198 -9.25 -10.33 -16.40
C MET A 198 -9.13 -11.49 -17.41
N LEU A 199 -8.38 -12.55 -17.07
CA LEU A 199 -8.28 -13.76 -17.89
C LEU A 199 -9.64 -14.47 -18.00
N PHE A 200 -10.38 -14.57 -16.89
CA PHE A 200 -11.72 -15.15 -16.89
C PHE A 200 -12.66 -14.37 -17.83
N VAL A 201 -12.54 -13.04 -17.92
CA VAL A 201 -13.32 -12.27 -18.88
C VAL A 201 -12.84 -12.50 -20.31
N ALA A 202 -11.54 -12.41 -20.55
CA ALA A 202 -10.98 -12.57 -21.89
C ALA A 202 -11.30 -13.94 -22.52
N PHE A 203 -11.41 -15.00 -21.70
CA PHE A 203 -11.61 -16.37 -22.19
C PHE A 203 -12.97 -16.99 -21.86
N GLY A 204 -13.66 -16.50 -20.82
CA GLY A 204 -14.87 -17.13 -20.28
C GLY A 204 -16.15 -16.32 -20.44
N MET A 205 -16.05 -14.99 -20.54
CA MET A 205 -17.19 -14.15 -20.91
C MET A 205 -17.13 -13.93 -22.41
N GLY A 206 -17.74 -14.84 -23.17
CA GLY A 206 -18.08 -14.64 -24.57
C GLY A 206 -19.15 -13.54 -24.71
N GLU A 207 -18.81 -12.31 -24.34
CA GLU A 207 -19.65 -11.15 -24.56
C GLU A 207 -19.74 -10.89 -26.06
N GLU A 208 -20.97 -10.80 -26.54
CA GLU A 208 -21.32 -10.31 -27.87
C GLU A 208 -20.64 -8.96 -28.11
N ASP A 209 -20.14 -8.73 -29.33
CA ASP A 209 -19.15 -7.71 -29.67
C ASP A 209 -19.39 -6.35 -28.99
N PRO A 210 -18.54 -5.94 -28.02
CA PRO A 210 -18.71 -4.69 -27.30
C PRO A 210 -18.41 -3.50 -28.23
N LEU A 211 -19.35 -2.55 -28.29
CA LEU A 211 -19.25 -1.37 -29.15
C LEU A 211 -18.34 -0.34 -28.49
N MET A 212 -17.03 -0.49 -28.70
CA MET A 212 -16.01 0.36 -28.06
C MET A 212 -15.91 1.74 -28.70
N THR A 213 -16.13 1.84 -30.00
CA THR A 213 -16.04 3.09 -30.75
C THR A 213 -17.36 3.46 -31.39
N ILE A 214 -17.49 4.74 -31.76
CA ILE A 214 -18.62 5.21 -32.57
C ILE A 214 -18.63 4.47 -33.92
N GLY A 215 -17.45 4.12 -34.46
CA GLY A 215 -17.34 3.33 -35.70
C GLY A 215 -17.99 1.96 -35.57
N ASP A 216 -17.72 1.24 -34.48
CA ASP A 216 -18.31 -0.07 -34.20
C ASP A 216 -19.84 0.04 -34.11
N ALA A 217 -20.34 1.08 -33.42
CA ALA A 217 -21.77 1.34 -33.32
C ALA A 217 -22.41 1.62 -34.68
N VAL A 218 -21.82 2.51 -35.49
CA VAL A 218 -22.37 2.82 -36.82
C VAL A 218 -22.43 1.56 -37.69
N THR A 219 -21.37 0.75 -37.70
CA THR A 219 -21.36 -0.52 -38.43
C THR A 219 -22.46 -1.46 -37.94
N SER A 220 -22.60 -1.63 -36.62
CA SER A 220 -23.66 -2.45 -36.05
C SER A 220 -25.06 -1.96 -36.42
N PHE A 221 -25.32 -0.65 -36.40
CA PHE A 221 -26.62 -0.07 -36.77
C PHE A 221 -26.92 -0.11 -38.27
N LEU A 222 -25.89 -0.19 -39.11
CA LEU A 222 -26.06 -0.38 -40.55
C LEU A 222 -26.36 -1.83 -40.90
N GLU A 223 -25.80 -2.78 -40.15
CA GLU A 223 -26.03 -4.21 -40.35
C GLU A 223 -27.38 -4.66 -39.79
N ASP A 224 -27.75 -4.17 -38.60
CA ASP A 224 -29.04 -4.41 -37.96
C ASP A 224 -29.64 -3.09 -37.46
N GLN A 225 -30.84 -2.75 -37.94
CA GLN A 225 -31.50 -1.49 -37.57
C GLN A 225 -32.30 -1.65 -36.28
N ASP A 226 -32.20 -0.67 -35.39
CA ASP A 226 -32.97 -0.67 -34.15
C ASP A 226 -34.42 -0.20 -34.38
N GLU A 227 -35.38 -1.12 -34.22
CA GLU A 227 -36.81 -0.85 -34.39
C GLU A 227 -37.37 0.20 -33.41
N SER A 228 -36.81 0.26 -32.21
CA SER A 228 -37.29 1.17 -31.16
C SER A 228 -36.90 2.62 -31.43
N THR A 229 -35.85 2.83 -32.24
CA THR A 229 -35.43 4.15 -32.71
C THR A 229 -35.77 4.47 -34.17
N ALA A 230 -36.50 3.58 -34.84
CA ALA A 230 -37.00 3.80 -36.19
C ALA A 230 -37.81 5.11 -36.30
N ASP A 231 -37.62 5.83 -37.42
CA ASP A 231 -38.25 7.11 -37.74
C ASP A 231 -37.91 8.29 -36.82
N MET A 232 -36.85 8.21 -36.02
CA MET A 232 -36.39 9.29 -35.13
C MET A 232 -35.17 10.07 -35.66
N CYS A 233 -34.98 10.11 -36.98
CA CYS A 233 -33.88 10.83 -37.61
C CYS A 233 -33.81 12.31 -37.20
N LEU A 234 -32.59 12.85 -37.09
CA LEU A 234 -32.29 14.24 -36.71
C LEU A 234 -32.67 14.65 -35.28
N LYS A 235 -33.08 13.71 -34.41
CA LYS A 235 -33.25 14.00 -32.98
C LYS A 235 -31.91 14.24 -32.29
N SER A 236 -31.78 15.40 -31.66
CA SER A 236 -30.67 15.71 -30.75
C SER A 236 -30.80 14.91 -29.45
N LYS A 237 -29.67 14.67 -28.78
CA LYS A 237 -29.56 14.18 -27.40
C LYS A 237 -30.53 14.90 -26.46
N ASP A 238 -30.73 16.19 -26.64
CA ASP A 238 -31.61 17.03 -25.81
C ASP A 238 -33.07 16.50 -25.78
N HIS A 239 -33.55 15.91 -26.88
CA HIS A 239 -34.89 15.32 -26.95
C HIS A 239 -35.00 14.02 -26.14
N PHE A 240 -33.96 13.18 -26.19
CA PHE A 240 -33.93 11.92 -25.43
C PHE A 240 -33.73 12.16 -23.94
N VAL A 241 -32.95 13.19 -23.56
CA VAL A 241 -32.81 13.63 -22.16
C VAL A 241 -34.15 14.13 -21.61
N ALA A 242 -34.93 14.85 -22.42
CA ALA A 242 -36.25 15.32 -22.07
C ALA A 242 -37.35 14.23 -22.14
N GLN A 243 -36.99 12.95 -22.32
CA GLN A 243 -37.94 11.82 -22.46
C GLN A 243 -38.90 11.93 -23.67
N HIS A 244 -38.52 12.68 -24.71
CA HIS A 244 -39.31 12.83 -25.93
C HIS A 244 -38.92 11.78 -27.00
N TRP A 245 -39.41 10.56 -26.82
CA TRP A 245 -39.20 9.40 -27.71
C TRP A 245 -40.26 9.25 -28.81
N SER A 246 -40.91 10.35 -29.20
CA SER A 246 -41.92 10.35 -30.27
C SER A 246 -41.33 9.93 -31.63
N LYS A 247 -42.01 9.07 -32.38
CA LYS A 247 -41.62 8.79 -33.77
C LYS A 247 -41.89 10.01 -34.66
N GLY A 248 -41.05 10.18 -35.68
CA GLY A 248 -41.17 11.23 -36.68
C GLY A 248 -39.94 12.14 -36.76
N PRO A 249 -39.65 12.68 -37.96
CA PRO A 249 -38.51 13.56 -38.16
C PRO A 249 -38.73 14.90 -37.45
N ILE A 250 -37.65 15.48 -36.92
CA ILE A 250 -37.67 16.88 -36.50
C ILE A 250 -37.78 17.77 -37.73
N GLN A 251 -38.77 18.66 -37.76
CA GLN A 251 -38.83 19.70 -38.79
C GLN A 251 -37.68 20.70 -38.59
N TYR A 252 -36.91 20.93 -39.65
CA TYR A 252 -35.80 21.88 -39.64
C TYR A 252 -36.33 23.30 -39.46
N ASP A 253 -35.99 23.94 -38.33
CA ASP A 253 -36.27 25.36 -38.12
C ASP A 253 -35.20 26.22 -38.81
N LEU A 254 -35.63 27.08 -39.74
CA LEU A 254 -34.75 28.00 -40.47
C LEU A 254 -34.19 29.12 -39.58
N LYS A 255 -34.68 29.27 -38.34
CA LYS A 255 -34.17 30.27 -37.40
C LYS A 255 -32.96 29.72 -36.63
N PRO A 256 -31.76 30.34 -36.77
CA PRO A 256 -30.59 29.89 -36.05
C PRO A 256 -30.77 30.08 -34.53
N GLN A 257 -30.93 28.99 -33.80
CA GLN A 257 -30.88 29.03 -32.33
C GLN A 257 -29.43 29.10 -31.88
N ARG A 258 -29.03 30.27 -31.37
CA ARG A 258 -27.71 30.48 -30.76
C ARG A 258 -27.67 29.72 -29.43
N LYS A 259 -27.03 28.55 -29.38
CA LYS A 259 -26.82 27.80 -28.11
C LYS A 259 -26.01 28.68 -27.15
N SER A 260 -26.67 29.28 -26.16
CA SER A 260 -26.02 29.96 -25.04
C SER A 260 -25.32 28.89 -24.21
N ARG A 261 -23.99 28.88 -24.28
CA ARG A 261 -23.11 28.03 -23.49
C ARG A 261 -23.22 28.51 -22.03
N ARG A 262 -23.98 27.81 -21.19
CA ARG A 262 -24.04 28.08 -19.74
C ARG A 262 -23.25 27.00 -19.02
N HIS A 263 -22.01 27.33 -18.67
CA HIS A 263 -21.16 26.63 -17.73
C HIS A 263 -20.52 27.71 -16.84
N GLU A 264 -20.42 27.39 -15.54
CA GLU A 264 -19.80 28.13 -14.43
C GLU A 264 -20.58 29.27 -13.75
N ASP A 265 -21.01 28.94 -12.53
CA ASP A 265 -20.64 29.58 -11.25
C ASP A 265 -21.49 30.67 -10.57
N GLN A 266 -21.59 30.43 -9.24
CA GLN A 266 -21.96 31.31 -8.12
C GLN A 266 -23.46 31.59 -7.88
N ASP A 267 -24.03 30.91 -6.87
CA ASP A 267 -24.28 31.61 -5.59
C ASP A 267 -24.64 30.62 -4.45
N HIS A 268 -23.88 30.71 -3.36
CA HIS A 268 -24.19 30.14 -2.04
C HIS A 268 -25.13 31.15 -1.33
N PRO A 269 -26.09 30.71 -0.49
CA PRO A 269 -27.11 31.60 0.06
C PRO A 269 -26.61 32.27 1.35
N GLU A 270 -26.68 33.60 1.42
CA GLU A 270 -26.69 34.28 2.71
C GLU A 270 -28.13 34.34 3.25
N HIS A 271 -28.32 33.61 4.35
CA HIS A 271 -29.42 33.81 5.29
C HIS A 271 -28.91 34.73 6.41
N GLY A 272 -29.69 35.77 6.74
CA GLY A 272 -29.74 36.38 8.06
C GLY A 272 -28.96 37.68 8.22
#